data_AF-A0AAU5WSF3-F1
#
_entry.id   AF-A0AAU5WSF3-F1
#
_cell.length_a   1.000
_cell.length_b   1.000
_cell.length_c   1.000
_cell.angle_alpha   90.00
_cell.angle_beta   90.00
_cell.angle_gamma   90.00
#
_symmetry.space_group_name_H-M   'P 1'
#
loop_
_entity.id
_entity.type
_entity.pdbx_description
1 polymer ?
#
loop_
_entity_poly.entity_id
_entity_poly.type
_entity_poly.pdbx_seq_one_letter_code
_entity_poly.pdbx_strand_id
1 'polypeptide(L)'
;MNATLHTIDGRSVLRFERRLAHPVEKVWRAVTDPEQMAHWFPAIVEMDPRPGGRIRYTYPAGEAAPDEGEVIELDPPRVFALTWNGDALRMELTPDGSGTRLVFTHTFADRPMAGSFATGWDTCLGALEKTLAGPVEGSLIQPEHYAERHDAYVAAFGLGEGTFHAGSGTIRFERMLPHPAGQVWPALTRTGEAAAPAIGDPPPLPATNAYVPAGALTAVRAEELLEYTWLRDGAPAGRVRWELTGGHPAGTRVVLTQTGLAGEPATALAAWHTQLEVFADHLRGVTHCPWPKDRTEELAARYAERTEAR
;
A
#
# COMPACT_ATOMS: atom_id res chain seq x y z
N MET A 1 3.11 -14.94 4.65
CA MET A 1 2.56 -14.05 3.62
C MET A 1 2.32 -14.90 2.37
N ASN A 2 1.07 -15.07 1.96
CA ASN A 2 0.68 -15.99 0.87
C ASN A 2 0.14 -15.23 -0.35
N ALA A 3 0.56 -13.98 -0.52
CA ALA A 3 0.15 -13.10 -1.60
C ALA A 3 1.32 -12.86 -2.55
N THR A 4 1.02 -12.72 -3.84
CA THR A 4 1.99 -12.37 -4.89
C THR A 4 1.44 -11.20 -5.68
N LEU A 5 2.33 -10.31 -6.15
CA LEU A 5 1.97 -9.16 -6.95
C LEU A 5 2.68 -9.22 -8.30
N HIS A 6 1.90 -9.22 -9.37
CA HIS A 6 2.39 -9.21 -10.75
C HIS A 6 1.88 -7.98 -11.49
N THR A 7 2.49 -7.69 -12.65
CA THR A 7 1.98 -6.70 -13.60
C THR A 7 1.63 -7.43 -14.89
N ILE A 8 0.36 -7.32 -15.32
CA ILE A 8 -0.15 -7.92 -16.55
C ILE A 8 -0.86 -6.81 -17.32
N ASP A 9 -0.47 -6.60 -18.58
CA ASP A 9 -1.03 -5.56 -19.47
C ASP A 9 -1.12 -4.17 -18.82
N GLY A 10 -0.08 -3.80 -18.07
CA GLY A 10 0.01 -2.51 -17.38
C GLY A 10 -0.85 -2.39 -16.11
N ARG A 11 -1.62 -3.41 -15.73
CA ARG A 11 -2.36 -3.47 -14.47
C ARG A 11 -1.64 -4.29 -13.43
N SER A 12 -1.84 -3.95 -12.16
CA SER A 12 -1.38 -4.75 -11.02
C SER A 12 -2.34 -5.90 -10.78
N VAL A 13 -1.79 -7.10 -10.55
CA VAL A 13 -2.54 -8.33 -10.30
C VAL A 13 -2.04 -8.92 -9.00
N LEU A 14 -2.84 -8.76 -7.95
CA LEU A 14 -2.61 -9.33 -6.63
C LEU A 14 -3.28 -10.69 -6.55
N ARG A 15 -2.53 -11.73 -6.19
CA ARG A 15 -3.00 -13.12 -6.17
C ARG A 15 -2.75 -13.76 -4.82
N PHE A 16 -3.78 -14.40 -4.28
CA PHE A 16 -3.74 -15.27 -3.11
C PHE A 16 -4.10 -16.70 -3.48
N GLU A 17 -3.49 -17.66 -2.79
CA GLU A 17 -3.89 -19.05 -2.83
C GLU A 17 -4.21 -19.53 -1.40
N ARG A 18 -5.32 -20.25 -1.25
CA ARG A 18 -5.77 -20.88 0.00
C ARG A 18 -6.19 -22.32 -0.24
N ARG A 19 -5.80 -23.20 0.67
CA ARG A 19 -6.32 -24.57 0.74
C ARG A 19 -7.29 -24.65 1.90
N LEU A 20 -8.56 -24.82 1.59
CA LEU A 20 -9.67 -24.80 2.54
C LEU A 20 -10.10 -26.25 2.81
N ALA A 21 -10.19 -26.64 4.08
CA ALA A 21 -10.55 -28.00 4.50
C ALA A 21 -12.06 -28.28 4.41
N HIS A 22 -12.71 -27.80 3.35
CA HIS A 22 -14.14 -27.88 3.13
C HIS A 22 -14.48 -28.25 1.67
N PRO A 23 -15.58 -28.98 1.43
CA PRO A 23 -16.04 -29.31 0.09
C PRO A 23 -16.29 -28.07 -0.77
N VAL A 24 -16.09 -28.21 -2.09
CA VAL A 24 -16.17 -27.09 -3.04
C VAL A 24 -17.55 -26.44 -3.04
N GLU A 25 -18.62 -27.19 -2.81
CA GLU A 25 -19.99 -26.67 -2.75
C GLU A 25 -20.18 -25.73 -1.56
N LYS A 26 -19.54 -26.03 -0.42
CA LYS A 26 -19.59 -25.17 0.77
C LYS A 26 -18.79 -23.88 0.53
N VAL A 27 -17.60 -23.99 -0.04
CA VAL A 27 -16.77 -22.83 -0.37
C VAL A 27 -17.42 -21.96 -1.44
N TRP A 28 -18.01 -22.58 -2.46
CA TRP A 28 -18.77 -21.89 -3.51
C TRP A 28 -19.87 -21.03 -2.91
N ARG A 29 -20.72 -21.62 -2.06
CA ARG A 29 -21.74 -20.86 -1.36
C ARG A 29 -21.15 -19.70 -0.57
N ALA A 30 -20.04 -19.92 0.14
CA ALA A 30 -19.41 -18.88 0.95
C ALA A 30 -18.89 -17.68 0.13
N VAL A 31 -18.50 -17.89 -1.13
CA VAL A 31 -17.98 -16.83 -2.01
C VAL A 31 -19.02 -16.23 -2.95
N THR A 32 -20.18 -16.86 -3.14
CA THR A 32 -21.22 -16.37 -4.08
C THR A 32 -22.55 -15.99 -3.42
N ASP A 33 -22.88 -16.52 -2.25
CA ASP A 33 -24.12 -16.21 -1.52
C ASP A 33 -23.92 -14.90 -0.74
N PRO A 34 -24.68 -13.82 -1.03
CA PRO A 34 -24.52 -12.54 -0.35
C PRO A 34 -24.59 -12.61 1.18
N GLU A 35 -25.45 -13.48 1.72
CA GLU A 35 -25.55 -13.66 3.18
C GLU A 35 -24.27 -14.24 3.76
N GLN A 36 -23.59 -15.11 3.01
CA GLN A 36 -22.32 -15.70 3.44
C GLN A 36 -21.15 -14.74 3.23
N MET A 37 -21.16 -13.98 2.13
CA MET A 37 -20.15 -12.97 1.84
C MET A 37 -20.08 -11.90 2.91
N ALA A 38 -21.21 -11.53 3.51
CA ALA A 38 -21.28 -10.54 4.58
C ALA A 38 -20.42 -10.87 5.82
N HIS A 39 -19.96 -12.12 5.96
CA HIS A 39 -19.11 -12.55 7.07
C HIS A 39 -17.60 -12.37 6.82
N TRP A 40 -17.18 -12.06 5.59
CA TRP A 40 -15.75 -12.00 5.26
C TRP A 40 -15.38 -10.93 4.22
N PHE A 41 -16.30 -10.58 3.33
CA PHE A 41 -16.10 -9.54 2.32
C PHE A 41 -16.18 -8.15 2.98
N PRO A 42 -15.40 -7.15 2.52
CA PRO A 42 -15.36 -5.83 3.17
C PRO A 42 -16.64 -4.99 3.04
N ALA A 43 -17.68 -5.50 2.39
CA ALA A 43 -18.96 -4.82 2.19
C ALA A 43 -20.13 -5.79 2.28
N ILE A 44 -21.30 -5.27 2.63
CA ILE A 44 -22.57 -5.96 2.41
C ILE A 44 -22.86 -5.92 0.92
N VAL A 45 -23.16 -7.09 0.35
CA VAL A 45 -23.38 -7.26 -1.09
C VAL A 45 -24.87 -7.50 -1.35
N GLU A 46 -25.43 -6.80 -2.32
CA GLU A 46 -26.69 -7.16 -2.97
C GLU A 46 -26.37 -7.40 -4.44
N MET A 47 -26.76 -8.55 -5.02
CA MET A 47 -26.43 -8.86 -6.41
C MET A 47 -27.55 -9.57 -7.18
N ASP A 48 -27.57 -9.35 -8.49
CA ASP A 48 -28.25 -10.21 -9.46
C ASP A 48 -27.27 -11.32 -9.92
N PRO A 49 -27.46 -12.59 -9.52
CA PRO A 49 -26.46 -13.65 -9.67
C PRO A 49 -26.46 -14.24 -11.10
N ARG A 50 -26.09 -13.43 -12.08
CA ARG A 50 -25.88 -13.81 -13.48
C ARG A 50 -24.84 -12.91 -14.12
N PRO A 51 -24.11 -13.35 -15.15
CA PRO A 51 -23.24 -12.45 -15.92
C PRO A 51 -24.02 -11.22 -16.40
N GLY A 52 -23.43 -10.03 -16.21
CA GLY A 52 -24.08 -8.74 -16.47
C GLY A 52 -25.06 -8.28 -15.38
N GLY A 53 -25.20 -9.03 -14.29
CA GLY A 53 -26.04 -8.66 -13.16
C GLY A 53 -25.40 -7.56 -12.31
N ARG A 54 -26.21 -6.58 -11.89
CA ARG A 54 -25.73 -5.46 -11.06
C ARG A 54 -25.43 -5.93 -9.63
N ILE A 55 -24.42 -5.32 -9.04
CA ILE A 55 -24.03 -5.46 -7.65
C ILE A 55 -24.11 -4.10 -6.97
N ARG A 56 -24.61 -4.06 -5.74
CA ARG A 56 -24.53 -2.91 -4.84
C ARG A 56 -23.70 -3.29 -3.62
N TYR A 57 -22.76 -2.44 -3.27
CA TYR A 57 -21.92 -2.54 -2.09
C TYR A 57 -22.35 -1.50 -1.06
N THR A 58 -22.64 -1.95 0.14
CA THR A 58 -22.91 -1.08 1.28
C THR A 58 -21.88 -1.32 2.37
N TYR A 59 -21.25 -0.24 2.81
CA TYR A 59 -20.24 -0.28 3.87
C TYR A 59 -20.85 0.16 5.21
N PRO A 60 -20.27 -0.27 6.35
CA PRO A 60 -20.64 0.27 7.65
C PRO A 60 -20.54 1.80 7.68
N ALA A 61 -21.40 2.42 8.50
CA ALA A 61 -21.52 3.87 8.57
C ALA A 61 -20.17 4.53 8.90
N GLY A 62 -19.70 5.43 8.02
CA GLY A 62 -18.46 6.17 8.21
C GLY A 62 -17.21 5.52 7.59
N GLU A 63 -17.31 4.32 6.99
CA GLU A 63 -16.16 3.65 6.35
C GLU A 63 -15.98 4.04 4.88
N ALA A 64 -17.04 4.01 4.08
CA ALA A 64 -17.02 4.44 2.67
C ALA A 64 -18.43 4.76 2.15
N ALA A 65 -18.50 5.49 1.04
CA ALA A 65 -19.76 5.68 0.31
C ALA A 65 -20.18 4.35 -0.37
N PRO A 66 -21.49 4.10 -0.55
CA PRO A 66 -21.95 2.95 -1.34
C PRO A 66 -21.35 2.98 -2.75
N ASP A 67 -21.07 1.79 -3.28
CA ASP A 67 -20.49 1.60 -4.62
C ASP A 67 -21.31 0.57 -5.42
N GLU A 68 -21.10 0.55 -6.73
CA GLU A 68 -21.77 -0.38 -7.64
C GLU A 68 -20.77 -1.21 -8.43
N GLY A 69 -21.19 -2.43 -8.76
CA GLY A 69 -20.42 -3.33 -9.58
C GLY A 69 -21.31 -4.19 -10.48
N GLU A 70 -20.68 -5.18 -11.08
CA GLU A 70 -21.29 -6.09 -12.02
C GLU A 70 -20.67 -7.48 -11.86
N VAL A 71 -21.49 -8.52 -11.99
CA VAL A 71 -21.02 -9.90 -12.11
C VAL A 71 -20.43 -10.07 -13.51
N ILE A 72 -19.13 -10.32 -13.59
CA ILE A 72 -18.40 -10.56 -14.85
C ILE A 72 -18.62 -12.00 -15.33
N GLU A 73 -18.46 -12.96 -14.42
CA GLU A 73 -18.54 -14.39 -14.72
C GLU A 73 -19.13 -15.14 -13.53
N LEU A 74 -20.01 -16.11 -13.81
CA LEU A 74 -20.58 -17.01 -12.82
C LEU A 74 -20.70 -18.41 -13.43
N ASP A 75 -19.77 -19.29 -13.08
CA ASP A 75 -19.68 -20.68 -13.56
C ASP A 75 -19.62 -21.63 -12.35
N PRO A 76 -20.77 -22.03 -11.77
CA PRO A 76 -20.80 -22.83 -10.56
C PRO A 76 -20.23 -24.25 -10.73
N PRO A 77 -19.50 -24.81 -9.74
CA PRO A 77 -18.96 -24.16 -8.55
C PRO A 77 -17.50 -23.70 -8.74
N ARG A 78 -17.09 -23.35 -9.96
CA ARG A 78 -15.69 -23.20 -10.37
C ARG A 78 -15.20 -21.76 -10.36
N VAL A 79 -15.96 -20.82 -10.91
CA VAL A 79 -15.49 -19.44 -11.12
C VAL A 79 -16.57 -18.43 -10.78
N PHE A 80 -16.21 -17.47 -9.93
CA PHE A 80 -16.99 -16.25 -9.72
C PHE A 80 -16.10 -15.02 -9.90
N ALA A 81 -16.47 -14.14 -10.82
CA ALA A 81 -15.76 -12.90 -11.07
C ALA A 81 -16.73 -11.71 -11.06
N LEU A 82 -16.27 -10.59 -10.50
CA LEU A 82 -17.08 -9.40 -10.28
C LEU A 82 -16.24 -8.13 -10.33
N THR A 83 -16.89 -6.97 -10.51
CA THR A 83 -16.25 -5.66 -10.33
C THR A 83 -16.49 -5.08 -8.95
N TRP A 84 -15.47 -4.43 -8.39
CA TRP A 84 -15.51 -3.78 -7.07
C TRP A 84 -14.59 -2.55 -7.09
N ASN A 85 -15.09 -1.35 -6.78
CA ASN A 85 -14.36 -0.09 -6.87
C ASN A 85 -13.70 0.17 -8.24
N GLY A 86 -14.36 -0.26 -9.33
CA GLY A 86 -13.81 -0.15 -10.69
C GLY A 86 -12.69 -1.16 -11.03
N ASP A 87 -12.32 -2.02 -10.08
CA ASP A 87 -11.38 -3.12 -10.26
C ASP A 87 -12.09 -4.44 -10.53
N ALA A 88 -11.33 -5.47 -10.90
CA ALA A 88 -11.86 -6.82 -11.10
C ALA A 88 -11.38 -7.77 -9.99
N LEU A 89 -12.32 -8.50 -9.38
CA LEU A 89 -12.06 -9.62 -8.48
C LEU A 89 -12.42 -10.93 -9.16
N ARG A 90 -11.62 -11.97 -8.95
CA ARG A 90 -11.85 -13.32 -9.46
C ARG A 90 -11.54 -14.36 -8.41
N MET A 91 -12.49 -15.24 -8.15
CA MET A 91 -12.38 -16.39 -7.27
C MET A 91 -12.50 -17.65 -8.12
N GLU A 92 -11.45 -18.46 -8.14
CA GLU A 92 -11.41 -19.74 -8.84
C GLU A 92 -11.28 -20.86 -7.82
N LEU A 93 -12.19 -21.83 -7.90
CA LEU A 93 -12.25 -22.97 -7.00
C LEU A 93 -11.92 -24.24 -7.77
N THR A 94 -11.08 -25.08 -7.18
CA THR A 94 -10.80 -26.42 -7.68
C THR A 94 -10.87 -27.41 -6.52
N PRO A 95 -11.59 -28.54 -6.65
CA PRO A 95 -11.56 -29.59 -5.64
C PRO A 95 -10.12 -30.06 -5.35
N ASP A 96 -9.78 -30.24 -4.09
CA ASP A 96 -8.47 -30.71 -3.62
C ASP A 96 -8.67 -31.79 -2.53
N GLY A 97 -8.85 -33.04 -2.96
CA GLY A 97 -9.24 -34.14 -2.07
C GLY A 97 -10.62 -33.91 -1.45
N SER A 98 -10.69 -33.90 -0.12
CA SER A 98 -11.92 -33.52 0.63
C SER A 98 -12.06 -32.00 0.84
N GLY A 99 -11.08 -31.22 0.40
CA GLY A 99 -11.03 -29.77 0.51
C GLY A 99 -11.17 -29.06 -0.83
N THR A 100 -10.82 -27.78 -0.83
CA THR A 100 -10.91 -26.90 -2.00
C THR A 100 -9.69 -26.00 -2.06
N ARG A 101 -9.10 -25.86 -3.25
CA ARG A 101 -8.14 -24.81 -3.55
C ARG A 101 -8.90 -23.58 -4.04
N LEU A 102 -8.82 -22.49 -3.28
CA LEU A 102 -9.29 -21.16 -3.67
C LEU A 102 -8.10 -20.35 -4.18
N VAL A 103 -8.27 -19.81 -5.38
CA VAL A 103 -7.41 -18.79 -5.96
C VAL A 103 -8.20 -17.50 -6.01
N PHE A 104 -7.72 -16.49 -5.28
CA PHE A 104 -8.31 -15.15 -5.28
C PHE A 104 -7.39 -14.19 -6.01
N THR A 105 -7.92 -13.44 -6.97
CA THR A 105 -7.18 -12.46 -7.76
C THR A 105 -7.88 -11.11 -7.74
N HIS A 106 -7.15 -10.03 -7.48
CA HIS A 106 -7.60 -8.64 -7.58
C HIS A 106 -6.74 -7.91 -8.62
N THR A 107 -7.37 -7.41 -9.68
CA THR A 107 -6.73 -6.69 -10.78
C THR A 107 -7.09 -5.20 -10.75
N PHE A 108 -6.10 -4.35 -10.53
CA PHE A 108 -6.27 -2.92 -10.28
C PHE A 108 -5.21 -2.07 -10.98
N ALA A 109 -5.53 -0.80 -11.21
CA ALA A 109 -4.60 0.12 -11.90
C ALA A 109 -3.53 0.68 -10.93
N ASP A 110 -3.95 1.04 -9.72
CA ASP A 110 -3.15 1.84 -8.80
C ASP A 110 -2.14 1.00 -7.99
N ARG A 111 -0.95 0.76 -8.55
CA ARG A 111 0.07 -0.13 -7.96
C ARG A 111 0.45 0.19 -6.49
N PRO A 112 0.67 1.46 -6.08
CA PRO A 112 0.96 1.80 -4.68
C PRO A 112 -0.06 1.29 -3.66
N MET A 113 -1.30 1.02 -4.07
CA MET A 113 -2.35 0.43 -3.22
C MET A 113 -2.16 -1.04 -2.90
N ALA A 114 -1.27 -1.74 -3.61
CA ALA A 114 -1.12 -3.19 -3.49
C ALA A 114 -0.83 -3.65 -2.05
N GLY A 115 -0.07 -2.88 -1.27
CA GLY A 115 0.20 -3.19 0.14
C GLY A 115 -1.07 -3.16 0.98
N SER A 116 -1.89 -2.12 0.83
CA SER A 116 -3.17 -1.97 1.52
C SER A 116 -4.20 -3.03 1.11
N PHE A 117 -4.30 -3.33 -0.20
CA PHE A 117 -5.17 -4.39 -0.70
C PHE A 117 -4.72 -5.76 -0.21
N ALA A 118 -3.41 -6.04 -0.20
CA ALA A 118 -2.92 -7.32 0.30
C ALA A 118 -3.21 -7.49 1.79
N THR A 119 -2.97 -6.45 2.61
CA THR A 119 -3.31 -6.50 4.03
C THR A 119 -4.81 -6.70 4.25
N GLY A 120 -5.67 -5.98 3.51
CA GLY A 120 -7.12 -6.11 3.60
C GLY A 120 -7.61 -7.50 3.21
N TRP A 121 -7.18 -8.01 2.05
CA TRP A 121 -7.59 -9.34 1.58
C TRP A 121 -7.05 -10.47 2.44
N ASP A 122 -5.84 -10.36 2.99
CA ASP A 122 -5.31 -11.38 3.90
C ASP A 122 -6.21 -11.51 5.16
N THR A 123 -6.69 -10.38 5.69
CA THR A 123 -7.67 -10.36 6.79
C THR A 123 -9.02 -10.91 6.37
N CYS A 124 -9.56 -10.49 5.22
CA CYS A 124 -10.85 -10.96 4.70
C CYS A 124 -10.85 -12.47 4.40
N LEU A 125 -9.79 -12.98 3.77
CA LEU A 125 -9.65 -14.42 3.47
C LEU A 125 -9.42 -15.23 4.75
N GLY A 126 -8.73 -14.66 5.75
CA GLY A 126 -8.65 -15.27 7.08
C GLY A 126 -10.02 -15.34 7.78
N ALA A 127 -10.89 -14.35 7.58
CA ALA A 127 -12.26 -14.38 8.06
C ALA A 127 -13.09 -15.45 7.34
N LEU A 128 -12.95 -15.58 6.01
CA LEU A 128 -13.58 -16.63 5.21
C LEU A 128 -13.23 -18.03 5.75
N GLU A 129 -11.95 -18.30 6.01
CA GLU A 129 -11.47 -19.56 6.58
C GLU A 129 -12.14 -19.88 7.93
N LYS A 130 -12.25 -18.89 8.82
CA LYS A 130 -12.88 -19.06 10.14
C LYS A 130 -14.39 -19.30 10.02
N THR A 131 -15.09 -18.53 9.19
CA THR A 131 -16.54 -18.68 8.97
C THR A 131 -16.87 -20.05 8.36
N LEU A 132 -15.99 -20.57 7.50
CA LEU A 132 -16.15 -21.93 6.97
C LEU A 132 -16.00 -23.01 8.05
N ALA A 133 -15.20 -22.78 9.10
CA ALA A 133 -15.06 -23.70 10.22
C ALA A 133 -16.28 -23.69 11.18
N GLY A 134 -17.04 -22.59 11.22
CA GLY A 134 -18.27 -22.46 12.01
C GLY A 134 -18.69 -20.98 12.16
N PRO A 135 -19.87 -20.72 12.75
CA PRO A 135 -20.28 -19.35 13.06
C PRO A 135 -19.25 -18.68 13.97
N VAL A 136 -18.88 -17.45 13.64
CA VAL A 136 -18.02 -16.64 14.49
C VAL A 136 -18.81 -15.44 15.00
N GLU A 137 -18.75 -15.21 16.31
CA GLU A 137 -19.33 -14.02 16.93
C GLU A 137 -18.33 -12.85 16.85
N GLY A 138 -18.83 -11.67 16.46
CA GLY A 138 -18.05 -10.43 16.36
C GLY A 138 -17.37 -10.21 15.00
N SER A 139 -16.76 -9.03 14.84
CA SER A 139 -15.99 -8.71 13.63
C SER A 139 -14.70 -9.55 13.58
N LEU A 140 -14.53 -10.30 12.49
CA LEU A 140 -13.31 -11.05 12.21
C LEU A 140 -12.19 -10.18 11.63
N ILE A 141 -12.51 -8.94 11.25
CA ILE A 141 -11.55 -7.96 10.74
C ILE A 141 -10.96 -7.24 11.95
N GLN A 142 -9.88 -7.81 12.50
CA GLN A 142 -9.13 -7.20 13.58
C GLN A 142 -8.04 -6.28 13.00
N PRO A 143 -8.03 -4.99 13.33
CA PRO A 143 -7.04 -4.02 12.82
C PRO A 143 -5.66 -4.15 13.47
N GLU A 144 -5.51 -5.05 14.44
CA GLU A 144 -4.24 -5.29 15.14
C GLU A 144 -3.12 -5.66 14.15
N HIS A 145 -2.01 -4.94 14.26
CA HIS A 145 -0.85 -5.05 13.37
C HIS A 145 -1.11 -4.75 11.88
N TYR A 146 -2.20 -4.04 11.51
CA TYR A 146 -2.48 -3.68 10.11
C TYR A 146 -1.29 -2.97 9.46
N ALA A 147 -0.72 -1.97 10.14
CA ALA A 147 0.39 -1.19 9.61
C ALA A 147 1.69 -2.02 9.45
N GLU A 148 1.96 -2.94 10.38
CA GLU A 148 3.11 -3.85 10.28
C GLU A 148 2.96 -4.84 9.11
N ARG A 149 1.76 -5.41 8.94
CA ARG A 149 1.46 -6.31 7.82
C ARG A 149 1.49 -5.57 6.49
N HIS A 150 1.00 -4.33 6.46
CA HIS A 150 1.12 -3.44 5.31
C HIS A 150 2.58 -3.25 4.91
N ASP A 151 3.45 -2.89 5.85
CA ASP A 151 4.87 -2.67 5.57
C ASP A 151 5.59 -3.96 5.14
N ALA A 152 5.19 -5.12 5.68
CA ALA A 152 5.69 -6.41 5.21
C ALA A 152 5.32 -6.67 3.74
N TYR A 153 4.10 -6.32 3.30
CA TYR A 153 3.72 -6.40 1.89
C TYR A 153 4.42 -5.33 1.02
N VAL A 154 4.63 -4.12 1.53
CA VAL A 154 5.43 -3.08 0.84
C VAL A 154 6.83 -3.60 0.53
N ALA A 155 7.48 -4.23 1.51
CA ALA A 155 8.79 -4.83 1.33
C ALA A 155 8.76 -6.02 0.35
N ALA A 156 7.82 -6.96 0.55
CA ALA A 156 7.71 -8.17 -0.28
C ALA A 156 7.43 -7.88 -1.76
N PHE A 157 6.67 -6.81 -2.04
CA PHE A 157 6.30 -6.42 -3.40
C PHE A 157 7.23 -5.37 -4.03
N GLY A 158 8.25 -4.92 -3.30
CA GLY A 158 9.16 -3.87 -3.75
C GLY A 158 8.45 -2.51 -3.96
N LEU A 159 7.38 -2.22 -3.22
CA LEU A 159 6.64 -0.96 -3.32
C LEU A 159 7.38 0.22 -2.65
N GLY A 160 8.36 -0.07 -1.78
CA GLY A 160 9.24 0.93 -1.18
C GLY A 160 10.39 1.39 -2.09
N GLU A 161 10.56 0.77 -3.25
CA GLU A 161 11.68 1.07 -4.14
C GLU A 161 11.50 2.40 -4.89
N GLY A 162 12.58 3.16 -4.96
CA GLY A 162 12.65 4.41 -5.71
C GLY A 162 13.09 4.19 -7.15
N THR A 163 12.71 5.13 -8.01
CA THR A 163 13.15 5.20 -9.39
C THR A 163 14.10 6.38 -9.61
N PHE A 164 15.04 6.22 -10.53
CA PHE A 164 15.91 7.29 -11.00
C PHE A 164 15.67 7.57 -12.49
N HIS A 165 15.47 8.84 -12.82
CA HIS A 165 15.31 9.34 -14.17
C HIS A 165 16.58 10.10 -14.59
N ALA A 166 17.48 9.41 -15.28
CA ALA A 166 18.80 9.95 -15.66
C ALA A 166 18.72 11.25 -16.46
N GLY A 167 17.77 11.35 -17.41
CA GLY A 167 17.60 12.54 -18.25
C GLY A 167 17.25 13.82 -17.48
N SER A 168 16.65 13.69 -16.29
CA SER A 168 16.27 14.82 -15.44
C SER A 168 17.02 14.85 -14.10
N GLY A 169 17.94 13.92 -13.85
CA GLY A 169 18.63 13.78 -12.56
C GLY A 169 17.64 13.71 -11.38
N THR A 170 16.51 13.02 -11.56
CA THR A 170 15.42 12.99 -10.58
C THR A 170 15.24 11.62 -9.97
N ILE A 171 15.24 11.55 -8.64
CA ILE A 171 14.76 10.39 -7.88
C ILE A 171 13.30 10.60 -7.54
N ARG A 172 12.49 9.53 -7.61
CA ARG A 172 11.09 9.52 -7.18
C ARG A 172 10.79 8.27 -6.36
N PHE A 173 10.11 8.47 -5.25
CA PHE A 173 9.43 7.43 -4.47
C PHE A 173 7.94 7.73 -4.43
N GLU A 174 7.13 6.69 -4.39
CA GLU A 174 5.70 6.78 -4.19
C GLU A 174 5.26 5.64 -3.26
N ARG A 175 4.71 6.00 -2.10
CA ARG A 175 4.37 5.04 -1.05
C ARG A 175 3.01 5.37 -0.45
N MET A 176 2.19 4.35 -0.24
CA MET A 176 1.03 4.45 0.64
C MET A 176 1.46 4.27 2.10
N LEU A 177 0.98 5.16 2.97
CA LEU A 177 1.10 5.03 4.42
C LEU A 177 -0.30 4.74 4.98
N PRO A 178 -0.48 3.70 5.81
CA PRO A 178 -1.78 3.31 6.36
C PRO A 178 -2.23 4.22 7.52
N HIS A 179 -2.03 5.53 7.36
CA HIS A 179 -2.33 6.57 8.35
C HIS A 179 -2.98 7.77 7.65
N PRO A 180 -3.94 8.46 8.29
CA PRO A 180 -4.56 9.66 7.73
C PRO A 180 -3.59 10.85 7.67
N ALA A 181 -3.85 11.81 6.79
CA ALA A 181 -2.96 12.96 6.57
C ALA A 181 -2.74 13.78 7.85
N GLY A 182 -3.78 13.92 8.68
CA GLY A 182 -3.69 14.57 9.99
C GLY A 182 -2.81 13.85 11.03
N GLN A 183 -2.36 12.61 10.77
CA GLN A 183 -1.29 11.95 11.55
C GLN A 183 0.06 12.04 10.85
N VAL A 184 0.07 11.86 9.51
CA VAL A 184 1.31 11.86 8.71
C VAL A 184 1.97 13.24 8.72
N TRP A 185 1.19 14.31 8.56
CA TRP A 185 1.73 15.67 8.48
C TRP A 185 2.37 16.12 9.81
N PRO A 186 1.72 15.97 10.98
CA PRO A 186 2.38 16.27 12.25
C PRO A 186 3.62 15.43 12.52
N ALA A 187 3.62 14.15 12.15
CA ALA A 187 4.82 13.31 12.29
C ALA A 187 5.97 13.80 11.39
N LEU A 188 5.67 14.20 10.15
CA LEU A 188 6.67 14.71 9.20
C LEU A 188 7.24 16.06 9.64
N THR A 189 6.38 16.94 10.13
CA THR A 189 6.73 18.35 10.41
C THR A 189 7.04 18.64 11.87
N ARG A 190 6.78 17.68 12.78
CA ARG A 190 6.82 17.83 14.24
C ARG A 190 5.90 18.94 14.76
N THR A 191 4.83 19.28 14.03
CA THR A 191 3.81 20.21 14.54
C THR A 191 3.14 19.59 15.77
N GLY A 192 3.17 20.30 16.90
CA GLY A 192 2.75 19.80 18.21
C GLY A 192 3.90 19.65 19.22
N GLU A 193 5.13 19.50 18.72
CA GLU A 193 6.36 19.58 19.51
C GLU A 193 7.15 20.87 19.22
N ALA A 194 6.96 21.44 18.03
CA ALA A 194 7.60 22.66 17.55
C ALA A 194 6.61 23.60 16.84
N ALA A 195 7.07 24.83 16.58
CA ALA A 195 6.35 25.77 15.73
C ALA A 195 6.19 25.21 14.31
N ALA A 196 5.11 25.60 13.62
CA ALA A 196 4.87 25.17 12.26
C ALA A 196 6.01 25.66 11.32
N PRO A 197 6.51 24.81 10.40
CA PRO A 197 7.61 25.18 9.52
C PRO A 197 7.21 26.31 8.56
N ALA A 198 8.09 27.29 8.38
CA ALA A 198 7.90 28.39 7.44
C ALA A 198 8.99 28.40 6.34
N ILE A 199 8.69 29.07 5.23
CA ILE A 199 9.66 29.28 4.14
C ILE A 199 10.88 30.02 4.71
N GLY A 200 12.08 29.53 4.40
CA GLY A 200 13.34 30.04 4.93
C GLY A 200 13.89 29.27 6.12
N ASP A 201 13.05 28.52 6.85
CA ASP A 201 13.49 27.68 7.96
C ASP A 201 14.25 26.43 7.47
N PRO A 202 15.12 25.82 8.30
CA PRO A 202 15.59 24.47 8.03
C PRO A 202 14.40 23.49 8.05
N PRO A 203 14.38 22.47 7.15
CA PRO A 203 13.33 21.47 7.17
C PRO A 203 13.36 20.63 8.45
N PRO A 204 12.19 20.17 8.93
CA PRO A 204 12.10 19.26 10.07
C PRO A 204 12.91 17.98 9.87
N LEU A 205 13.52 17.48 10.95
CA LEU A 205 14.38 16.29 10.90
C LEU A 205 13.69 15.06 10.23
N PRO A 206 12.42 14.71 10.52
CA PRO A 206 11.75 13.58 9.88
C PRO A 206 11.57 13.71 8.36
N ALA A 207 11.77 14.89 7.78
CA ALA A 207 11.72 15.13 6.35
C ALA A 207 13.09 15.05 5.66
N THR A 208 14.17 14.82 6.40
CA THR A 208 15.57 14.87 5.93
C THR A 208 16.33 13.58 6.22
N ASN A 209 17.54 13.42 5.69
CA ASN A 209 18.45 12.32 6.02
C ASN A 209 19.92 12.80 6.03
N ALA A 210 20.85 11.97 6.51
CA ALA A 210 22.26 12.35 6.68
C ALA A 210 23.09 12.39 5.37
N TYR A 211 22.58 11.85 4.26
CA TYR A 211 23.31 11.72 2.99
C TYR A 211 22.94 12.80 1.97
N VAL A 212 21.79 13.46 2.15
CA VAL A 212 21.32 14.55 1.30
C VAL A 212 21.20 15.81 2.16
N PRO A 213 22.27 16.63 2.25
CA PRO A 213 22.28 17.81 3.10
C PRO A 213 21.16 18.77 2.74
N ALA A 214 20.36 19.16 3.72
CA ALA A 214 19.24 20.08 3.53
C ALA A 214 19.69 21.55 3.58
N GLY A 215 19.16 22.35 2.67
CA GLY A 215 19.12 23.81 2.75
C GLY A 215 17.78 24.28 3.33
N ALA A 216 17.38 25.51 3.00
CA ALA A 216 16.15 26.11 3.52
C ALA A 216 14.89 25.62 2.80
N LEU A 217 13.76 25.63 3.52
CA LEU A 217 12.41 25.43 2.98
C LEU A 217 12.06 26.48 1.92
N THR A 218 11.52 26.02 0.80
CA THR A 218 11.10 26.85 -0.34
C THR A 218 9.59 26.88 -0.52
N ALA A 219 8.87 25.86 -0.05
CA ALA A 219 7.41 25.85 -0.04
C ALA A 219 6.86 25.00 1.11
N VAL A 220 5.78 25.47 1.72
CA VAL A 220 5.02 24.74 2.75
C VAL A 220 3.52 24.94 2.48
N ARG A 221 2.77 23.85 2.37
CA ARG A 221 1.30 23.84 2.41
C ARG A 221 0.88 22.75 3.39
N ALA A 222 0.13 23.14 4.42
CA ALA A 222 -0.30 22.24 5.48
C ALA A 222 -0.97 20.98 4.90
N GLU A 223 -0.58 19.81 5.42
CA GLU A 223 -1.07 18.48 5.02
C GLU A 223 -0.86 18.08 3.56
N GLU A 224 -0.15 18.88 2.77
CA GLU A 224 -0.08 18.69 1.31
C GLU A 224 1.35 18.73 0.76
N LEU A 225 2.19 19.66 1.22
CA LEU A 225 3.48 19.93 0.58
C LEU A 225 4.53 20.45 1.56
N LEU A 226 5.68 19.81 1.56
CA LEU A 226 6.92 20.32 2.14
C LEU A 226 8.03 20.27 1.09
N GLU A 227 8.64 21.41 0.77
CA GLU A 227 9.71 21.50 -0.21
C GLU A 227 10.89 22.32 0.33
N TYR A 228 12.11 21.86 0.06
CA TYR A 228 13.33 22.57 0.42
C TYR A 228 14.43 22.37 -0.63
N THR A 229 15.40 23.27 -0.62
CA THR A 229 16.65 23.09 -1.38
C THR A 229 17.52 22.02 -0.74
N TRP A 230 18.24 21.22 -1.52
CA TRP A 230 19.32 20.38 -0.98
C TRP A 230 20.67 20.84 -1.51
N LEU A 231 21.73 20.58 -0.75
CA LEU A 231 23.06 21.15 -0.99
C LEU A 231 24.04 20.08 -1.48
N ARG A 232 24.86 20.44 -2.45
CA ARG A 232 26.08 19.73 -2.84
C ARG A 232 27.25 20.67 -2.60
N ASP A 233 28.23 20.22 -1.82
CA ASP A 233 29.41 21.03 -1.47
C ASP A 233 29.05 22.42 -0.89
N GLY A 234 27.96 22.47 -0.11
CA GLY A 234 27.44 23.70 0.51
C GLY A 234 26.64 24.62 -0.42
N ALA A 235 26.50 24.30 -1.71
CA ALA A 235 25.72 25.08 -2.67
C ALA A 235 24.40 24.38 -3.06
N PRO A 236 23.30 25.11 -3.32
CA PRO A 236 22.05 24.51 -3.77
C PRO A 236 22.23 23.69 -5.07
N ALA A 237 21.88 22.41 -5.01
CA ALA A 237 22.01 21.48 -6.13
C ALA A 237 20.66 21.13 -6.78
N GLY A 238 19.56 21.29 -6.04
CA GLY A 238 18.21 21.00 -6.53
C GLY A 238 17.21 21.12 -5.39
N ARG A 239 16.08 20.41 -5.51
CA ARG A 239 15.02 20.41 -4.49
C ARG A 239 14.66 19.01 -4.04
N VAL A 240 14.30 18.89 -2.77
CA VAL A 240 13.59 17.75 -2.20
C VAL A 240 12.15 18.18 -1.93
N ARG A 241 11.21 17.35 -2.33
CA ARG A 241 9.78 17.65 -2.25
C ARG A 241 9.02 16.44 -1.72
N TRP A 242 8.28 16.66 -0.64
CA TRP A 242 7.32 15.72 -0.07
C TRP A 242 5.92 16.20 -0.41
N GLU A 243 5.21 15.40 -1.20
CA GLU A 243 3.81 15.65 -1.55
C GLU A 243 2.93 14.61 -0.87
N LEU A 244 1.92 15.09 -0.15
CA LEU A 244 0.98 14.25 0.57
C LEU A 244 -0.38 14.39 -0.12
N THR A 245 -1.01 13.25 -0.37
CA THR A 245 -2.40 13.21 -0.84
C THR A 245 -3.19 12.36 0.14
N GLY A 246 -3.98 13.04 0.98
CA GLY A 246 -4.92 12.42 1.91
C GLY A 246 -6.26 12.07 1.26
N GLY A 247 -7.24 11.70 2.09
CA GLY A 247 -8.61 11.42 1.66
C GLY A 247 -8.82 10.05 1.03
N HIS A 248 -7.77 9.23 0.92
CA HIS A 248 -7.89 7.84 0.48
C HIS A 248 -8.31 6.96 1.69
N PRO A 249 -9.28 6.04 1.55
CA PRO A 249 -9.70 5.17 2.66
C PRO A 249 -8.56 4.35 3.29
N ALA A 250 -7.55 4.02 2.48
CA ALA A 250 -6.35 3.29 2.92
C ALA A 250 -5.24 4.17 3.54
N GLY A 251 -5.44 5.48 3.69
CA GLY A 251 -4.49 6.39 4.34
C GLY A 251 -3.93 7.48 3.42
N THR A 252 -2.66 7.79 3.56
CA THR A 252 -2.02 8.93 2.89
C THR A 252 -1.03 8.45 1.86
N ARG A 253 -1.13 8.98 0.64
CA ARG A 253 -0.10 8.79 -0.37
C ARG A 253 1.01 9.80 -0.15
N VAL A 254 2.24 9.32 -0.10
CA VAL A 254 3.44 10.14 -0.07
C VAL A 254 4.21 9.96 -1.36
N VAL A 255 4.48 11.08 -2.02
CA VAL A 255 5.37 11.17 -3.16
C VAL A 255 6.58 11.98 -2.73
N LEU A 256 7.76 11.36 -2.75
CA LEU A 256 9.02 12.02 -2.47
C LEU A 256 9.82 12.15 -3.75
N THR A 257 10.25 13.37 -4.07
CA THR A 257 11.15 13.61 -5.20
C THR A 257 12.40 14.37 -4.79
N GLN A 258 13.54 14.01 -5.38
CA GLN A 258 14.77 14.78 -5.31
C GLN A 258 15.24 15.08 -6.72
N THR A 259 15.44 16.34 -7.05
CA THR A 259 15.92 16.81 -8.37
C THR A 259 17.37 17.26 -8.31
N GLY A 260 18.04 17.43 -9.45
CA GLY A 260 19.39 18.00 -9.51
C GLY A 260 20.51 17.04 -9.10
N LEU A 261 20.23 15.74 -9.04
CA LEU A 261 21.26 14.73 -8.87
C LEU A 261 22.12 14.65 -10.14
N ALA A 262 23.43 14.66 -9.94
CA ALA A 262 24.43 14.37 -10.96
C ALA A 262 25.26 13.19 -10.45
N GLY A 263 25.58 12.25 -11.33
CA GLY A 263 26.34 11.06 -10.99
C GLY A 263 25.49 9.88 -10.53
N GLU A 264 26.07 9.03 -9.68
CA GLU A 264 25.48 7.75 -9.26
C GLU A 264 24.34 7.95 -8.24
N PRO A 265 23.11 7.51 -8.55
CA PRO A 265 21.95 7.77 -7.70
C PRO A 265 21.86 6.82 -6.50
N ALA A 266 22.68 5.77 -6.43
CA ALA A 266 22.49 4.64 -5.52
C ALA A 266 22.47 5.05 -4.05
N THR A 267 23.40 5.91 -3.62
CA THR A 267 23.45 6.40 -2.23
C THR A 267 22.22 7.24 -1.88
N ALA A 268 21.80 8.14 -2.77
CA ALA A 268 20.62 8.98 -2.53
C ALA A 268 19.32 8.17 -2.53
N LEU A 269 19.20 7.19 -3.44
CA LEU A 269 18.09 6.23 -3.45
C LEU A 269 18.04 5.44 -2.14
N ALA A 270 19.17 4.91 -1.69
CA ALA A 270 19.23 4.14 -0.46
C ALA A 270 18.88 4.96 0.78
N ALA A 271 19.38 6.21 0.85
CA ALA A 271 19.11 7.10 1.97
C ALA A 271 17.62 7.47 2.08
N TRP A 272 16.97 7.81 0.95
CA TRP A 272 15.53 8.08 0.95
C TRP A 272 14.67 6.85 1.19
N HIS A 273 15.07 5.70 0.66
CA HIS A 273 14.39 4.45 0.95
C HIS A 273 14.44 4.14 2.45
N THR A 274 15.61 4.26 3.07
CA THR A 274 15.78 4.11 4.52
C THR A 274 14.95 5.14 5.30
N GLN A 275 14.93 6.41 4.86
CA GLN A 275 14.10 7.45 5.49
C GLN A 275 12.63 7.09 5.49
N LEU A 276 12.10 6.58 4.37
CA LEU A 276 10.69 6.21 4.25
C LEU A 276 10.35 4.98 5.10
N GLU A 277 11.26 4.02 5.26
CA GLU A 277 11.13 2.91 6.22
C GLU A 277 11.10 3.43 7.66
N VAL A 278 12.09 4.23 8.06
CA VAL A 278 12.17 4.83 9.41
C VAL A 278 10.94 5.69 9.70
N PHE A 279 10.45 6.44 8.71
CA PHE A 279 9.29 7.30 8.88
C PHE A 279 7.99 6.49 9.05
N ALA A 280 7.81 5.40 8.30
CA ALA A 280 6.69 4.49 8.49
C ALA A 280 6.72 3.82 9.88
N ASP A 281 7.90 3.44 10.35
CA ASP A 281 8.12 2.88 11.69
C ASP A 281 7.80 3.91 12.78
N HIS A 282 8.20 5.16 12.59
CA HIS A 282 7.89 6.26 13.52
C HIS A 282 6.38 6.49 13.68
N LEU A 283 5.61 6.39 12.59
CA LEU A 283 4.13 6.47 12.65
C LEU A 283 3.50 5.34 13.46
N ARG A 284 4.23 4.23 13.65
CA ARG A 284 3.83 3.08 14.50
C ARG A 284 4.42 3.18 15.92
N GLY A 285 5.09 4.28 16.26
CA GLY A 285 5.73 4.48 17.56
C GLY A 285 7.12 3.83 17.69
N VAL A 286 7.69 3.29 16.61
CA VAL A 286 9.03 2.70 16.60
C VAL A 286 10.05 3.78 16.22
N THR A 287 11.01 4.04 17.10
CA THR A 287 12.05 5.06 16.87
C THR A 287 13.39 4.41 16.57
N HIS A 288 14.00 4.82 15.46
CA HIS A 288 15.35 4.40 15.07
C HIS A 288 16.36 5.49 15.40
N CYS A 289 16.96 5.40 16.59
CA CYS A 289 18.06 6.26 17.02
C CYS A 289 19.15 5.42 17.71
N PRO A 290 20.38 5.37 17.19
CA PRO A 290 20.87 6.10 16.01
C PRO A 290 20.22 5.63 14.69
N TRP A 291 20.38 6.43 13.63
CA TRP A 291 19.97 6.08 12.27
C TRP A 291 20.50 4.71 11.83
N PRO A 292 19.69 3.87 11.14
CA PRO A 292 20.10 2.53 10.73
C PRO A 292 21.03 2.59 9.50
N LYS A 293 22.32 2.85 9.72
CA LYS A 293 23.33 2.98 8.65
C LYS A 293 23.50 1.70 7.83
N ASP A 294 23.57 0.55 8.49
CA ASP A 294 23.73 -0.76 7.85
C ASP A 294 22.64 -1.03 6.82
N ARG A 295 21.40 -0.61 7.13
CA ARG A 295 20.27 -0.70 6.20
C ARG A 295 20.46 0.18 4.96
N THR A 296 20.99 1.39 5.13
CA THR A 296 21.30 2.28 4.00
C THR A 296 22.42 1.70 3.13
N GLU A 297 23.45 1.09 3.73
CA GLU A 297 24.56 0.47 2.98
C GLU A 297 24.08 -0.75 2.18
N GLU A 298 23.26 -1.62 2.77
CA GLU A 298 22.62 -2.75 2.08
C GLU A 298 21.81 -2.28 0.86
N LEU A 299 20.97 -1.26 1.05
CA LEU A 299 20.15 -0.70 -0.02
C LEU A 299 21.00 -0.02 -1.12
N ALA A 300 22.10 0.63 -0.75
CA ALA A 300 23.00 1.25 -1.72
C ALA A 300 23.63 0.22 -2.64
N ALA A 301 24.11 -0.92 -2.11
CA ALA A 301 24.63 -2.02 -2.90
C ALA A 301 23.57 -2.54 -3.89
N ARG A 302 22.33 -2.77 -3.41
CA ARG A 302 21.21 -3.24 -4.25
C ARG A 302 20.84 -2.25 -5.36
N TYR A 303 20.84 -0.95 -5.09
CA TYR A 303 20.56 0.06 -6.12
C TYR A 303 21.70 0.21 -7.13
N ALA A 304 22.94 0.00 -6.72
CA ALA A 304 24.10 0.01 -7.61
C ALA A 304 24.02 -1.14 -8.62
N GLU A 305 23.80 -2.38 -8.16
CA GLU A 305 23.65 -3.57 -9.01
C GLU A 305 22.54 -3.40 -10.07
N ARG A 306 21.43 -2.75 -9.70
CA ARG A 306 20.32 -2.46 -10.63
C ARG A 306 20.67 -1.47 -11.73
N THR A 307 21.55 -0.52 -11.42
CA THR A 307 21.96 0.52 -12.36
C THR A 307 22.95 -0.04 -13.37
N GLU A 308 23.78 -1.02 -12.97
CA GLU A 308 24.72 -1.74 -13.84
C GLU A 308 24.03 -2.74 -14.78
N ALA A 309 22.86 -3.26 -14.40
CA ALA A 309 22.10 -4.24 -15.19
C ALA A 309 21.24 -3.62 -16.33
N ARG A 310 21.30 -2.30 -16.54
CA ARG A 310 20.52 -1.55 -17.55
C ARG A 310 21.41 -0.96 -18.63
#